data_AF-A0A431K6A5-F1
#
_entry.id   AF-A0A431K6A5-F1
#
_cell.length_a   1.000
_cell.length_b   1.000
_cell.length_c   1.000
_cell.angle_alpha   90.00
_cell.angle_beta   90.00
_cell.angle_gamma   90.00
#
_symmetry.space_group_name_H-M   'P 1'
#
loop_
_entity.id
_entity.type
_entity.pdbx_description
1 polymer ?
#
loop_
_entity_poly.entity_id
_entity_poly.type
_entity_poly.pdbx_seq_one_letter_code
_entity_poly.pdbx_strand_id
1 'polypeptide(L)'
;MTALLPGDRRARASLAGTPLALLSMSGKEHVMAPMLDEEVDDLAALLVEHASHPGILATHLARAIAMAAMGPNHLWEDLGLGSRDQLNALMQEHFTALKTRNVQNMRWKKFFYRTLCERADILICKSPHCEQCEDKPKCFEPE
;
A
#
# COMPACT_ATOMS: atom_id res chain seq x y z
N MET A 1 49.01 -39.20 11.35
CA MET A 1 49.83 -38.05 10.91
C MET A 1 50.66 -38.53 9.73
N THR A 2 50.58 -38.09 8.48
CA THR A 2 49.76 -37.12 7.74
C THR A 2 49.90 -37.58 6.28
N ALA A 3 48.81 -37.92 5.60
CA ALA A 3 48.87 -38.30 4.20
C ALA A 3 49.01 -37.05 3.32
N LEU A 4 50.11 -36.95 2.59
CA LEU A 4 50.36 -35.97 1.52
C LEU A 4 49.47 -36.34 0.32
N LEU A 5 48.55 -35.46 -0.08
CA LEU A 5 47.82 -35.58 -1.35
C LEU A 5 48.50 -34.74 -2.44
N PRO A 6 48.52 -35.24 -3.69
CA PRO A 6 49.20 -34.61 -4.81
C PRO A 6 48.40 -33.45 -5.41
N GLY A 7 49.15 -32.49 -5.98
CA GLY A 7 48.63 -31.24 -6.51
C GLY A 7 47.63 -31.41 -7.66
N ASP A 8 46.60 -30.57 -7.63
CA ASP A 8 45.61 -30.48 -8.68
C ASP A 8 45.93 -29.33 -9.65
N ARG A 9 45.98 -29.71 -10.92
CA ARG A 9 46.35 -28.86 -12.04
C ARG A 9 45.21 -27.90 -12.35
N ARG A 10 45.60 -26.64 -12.54
CA ARG A 10 44.78 -25.52 -13.03
C ARG A 10 44.07 -25.90 -14.34
N ALA A 11 42.79 -26.27 -14.27
CA ALA A 11 41.94 -26.42 -15.44
C ALA A 11 41.36 -25.03 -15.80
N ARG A 12 41.86 -24.45 -16.90
CA ARG A 12 41.19 -23.35 -17.60
C ARG A 12 39.98 -23.93 -18.33
N ALA A 13 38.78 -23.63 -17.87
CA ALA A 13 37.56 -23.91 -18.61
C ALA A 13 37.22 -22.72 -19.51
N SER A 14 36.98 -23.04 -20.78
CA SER A 14 36.72 -22.16 -21.92
C SER A 14 35.36 -21.47 -21.80
N LEU A 15 35.29 -20.18 -22.18
CA LEU A 15 34.05 -19.43 -22.36
C LEU A 15 33.37 -19.91 -23.65
N ALA A 16 32.48 -20.89 -23.54
CA ALA A 16 31.53 -21.22 -24.60
C ALA A 16 30.21 -20.48 -24.32
N GLY A 17 29.99 -19.38 -25.05
CA GLY A 17 28.76 -18.61 -25.01
C GLY A 17 27.57 -19.48 -25.38
N THR A 18 26.62 -19.61 -24.47
CA THR A 18 25.30 -20.18 -24.76
C THR A 18 24.42 -19.06 -25.28
N PRO A 19 23.76 -19.22 -26.45
CA PRO A 19 22.83 -18.20 -26.93
C PRO A 19 21.67 -18.10 -25.94
N LEU A 20 21.47 -16.88 -25.46
CA LEU A 20 20.32 -16.46 -24.66
C LEU A 20 19.06 -16.82 -25.46
N ALA A 21 18.38 -17.89 -25.04
CA ALA A 21 17.07 -18.22 -25.57
C ALA A 21 16.17 -17.00 -25.34
N LEU A 22 15.71 -16.39 -26.43
CA LEU A 22 14.68 -15.37 -26.42
C LEU A 22 13.45 -15.97 -25.73
N LEU A 23 13.24 -15.63 -24.45
CA LEU A 23 11.93 -15.85 -23.85
C LEU A 23 10.96 -14.90 -24.53
N SER A 24 10.03 -15.49 -25.25
CA SER A 24 8.80 -14.86 -25.69
C SER A 24 8.14 -14.16 -24.50
N MET A 25 8.29 -12.84 -24.42
CA MET A 25 7.49 -11.98 -23.55
C MET A 25 6.10 -11.89 -24.16
N SER A 26 5.30 -12.93 -23.91
CA SER A 26 3.89 -12.98 -24.26
C SER A 26 3.18 -11.89 -23.44
N GLY A 27 3.11 -10.69 -24.02
CA GLY A 27 2.49 -9.52 -23.41
C GLY A 27 1.00 -9.75 -23.22
N LYS A 28 0.61 -10.06 -21.98
CA LYS A 28 -0.77 -9.99 -21.48
C LYS A 28 -0.81 -9.64 -19.99
N GLU A 29 -0.21 -8.51 -19.63
CA GLU A 29 -0.37 -7.91 -18.30
C GLU A 29 0.03 -6.43 -18.34
N HIS A 30 -0.80 -5.55 -18.90
CA HIS A 30 -0.41 -4.13 -19.00
C HIS A 30 -1.54 -3.09 -18.90
N VAL A 31 -2.72 -3.45 -18.39
CA VAL A 31 -3.81 -2.46 -18.21
C VAL A 31 -4.24 -2.33 -16.75
N MET A 32 -4.14 -3.40 -15.95
CA MET A 32 -4.51 -3.36 -14.52
C MET A 32 -3.43 -2.72 -13.63
N ALA A 33 -2.16 -3.00 -13.91
CA ALA A 33 -1.02 -2.47 -13.17
C ALA A 33 -0.95 -0.92 -13.17
N PRO A 34 -1.07 -0.23 -14.33
CA PRO A 34 -0.98 1.23 -14.34
C PRO A 34 -2.12 1.92 -13.57
N MET A 35 -3.33 1.36 -13.54
CA MET A 35 -4.44 1.96 -12.76
C MET A 35 -4.25 1.79 -11.25
N LEU A 36 -3.72 0.64 -10.81
CA LEU A 36 -3.38 0.43 -9.40
C LEU A 36 -2.28 1.40 -8.95
N ASP A 37 -1.29 1.64 -9.81
CA ASP A 37 -0.19 2.58 -9.52
C ASP A 37 -0.72 4.01 -9.31
N GLU A 38 -1.64 4.47 -10.17
CA GLU A 38 -2.30 5.79 -10.03
C GLU A 38 -3.08 5.89 -8.71
N GLU A 39 -3.85 4.86 -8.34
CA GLU A 39 -4.65 4.85 -7.11
C GLU A 39 -3.77 4.85 -5.84
N VAL A 40 -2.67 4.12 -5.87
CA VAL A 40 -1.66 4.15 -4.80
C VAL A 40 -1.01 5.53 -4.71
N ASP A 41 -0.69 6.15 -5.83
CA ASP A 41 -0.05 7.47 -5.87
C ASP A 41 -0.99 8.57 -5.33
N ASP A 42 -2.27 8.56 -5.70
CA ASP A 42 -3.28 9.49 -5.19
C ASP A 42 -3.45 9.39 -3.67
N LEU A 43 -3.53 8.16 -3.15
CA LEU A 43 -3.68 7.95 -1.71
C LEU A 43 -2.38 8.29 -0.96
N ALA A 44 -1.21 7.96 -1.51
CA ALA A 44 0.06 8.33 -0.93
C ALA A 44 0.22 9.87 -0.88
N ALA A 45 -0.19 10.58 -1.93
CA ALA A 45 -0.18 12.04 -1.96
C ALA A 45 -1.10 12.65 -0.89
N LEU A 46 -2.33 12.11 -0.74
CA LEU A 46 -3.25 12.51 0.34
C LEU A 46 -2.59 12.36 1.73
N LEU A 47 -1.96 11.22 1.99
CA LEU A 47 -1.30 10.94 3.26
C LEU A 47 -0.10 11.85 3.52
N VAL A 48 0.76 12.06 2.51
CA VAL A 48 1.93 12.94 2.61
C VAL A 48 1.53 14.38 2.92
N GLU A 49 0.48 14.90 2.26
CA GLU A 49 -0.02 16.25 2.51
C GLU A 49 -0.51 16.44 3.96
N HIS A 50 -0.95 15.36 4.59
CA HIS A 50 -1.46 15.36 5.97
C HIS A 50 -0.47 14.78 6.99
N ALA A 51 0.80 14.64 6.60
CA ALA A 51 1.85 14.16 7.49
C ALA A 51 2.08 15.15 8.64
N SER A 52 2.04 14.64 9.88
CA SER A 52 2.27 15.45 11.09
C SER A 52 3.73 15.90 11.18
N HIS A 53 4.64 15.09 10.63
CA HIS A 53 6.08 15.35 10.54
C HIS A 53 6.56 15.05 9.11
N PRO A 54 6.58 16.03 8.20
CA PRO A 54 7.01 15.83 6.82
C PRO A 54 8.45 15.31 6.74
N GLY A 55 8.71 14.37 5.82
CA GLY A 55 10.04 13.82 5.61
C GLY A 55 10.02 12.45 4.94
N ILE A 56 11.21 11.83 4.86
CA ILE A 56 11.41 10.51 4.22
C ILE A 56 10.56 9.43 4.90
N LEU A 57 10.53 9.42 6.23
CA LEU A 57 9.72 8.45 6.99
C LEU A 57 8.23 8.58 6.64
N ALA A 58 7.69 9.81 6.66
CA ALA A 58 6.29 10.05 6.32
C ALA A 58 5.97 9.63 4.88
N THR A 59 6.89 9.85 3.95
CA THR A 59 6.73 9.46 2.54
C THR A 59 6.68 7.94 2.39
N HIS A 60 7.60 7.21 3.02
CA HIS A 60 7.60 5.75 2.98
C HIS A 60 6.39 5.16 3.70
N LEU A 61 6.02 5.70 4.86
CA LEU A 61 4.85 5.25 5.61
C LEU A 61 3.55 5.51 4.84
N ALA A 62 3.41 6.69 4.23
CA ALA A 62 2.28 7.01 3.36
C ALA A 62 2.16 6.02 2.20
N ARG A 63 3.26 5.70 1.52
CA ARG A 63 3.25 4.72 0.43
C ARG A 63 2.92 3.31 0.93
N ALA A 64 3.44 2.90 2.09
CA ALA A 64 3.11 1.60 2.69
C ALA A 64 1.61 1.47 3.01
N ILE A 65 1.02 2.50 3.62
CA ILE A 65 -0.42 2.56 3.89
C ILE A 65 -1.24 2.55 2.60
N ALA A 66 -0.82 3.33 1.59
CA ALA A 66 -1.51 3.37 0.31
C ALA A 66 -1.51 2.00 -0.40
N MET A 67 -0.37 1.31 -0.42
CA MET A 67 -0.28 -0.05 -0.98
C MET A 67 -1.13 -1.05 -0.18
N ALA A 68 -1.08 -1.01 1.16
CA ALA A 68 -1.90 -1.88 2.00
C ALA A 68 -3.41 -1.61 1.85
N ALA A 69 -3.80 -0.39 1.50
CA ALA A 69 -5.18 -0.05 1.23
C ALA A 69 -5.77 -0.80 0.02
N MET A 70 -4.92 -1.20 -0.93
CA MET A 70 -5.31 -2.01 -2.10
C MET A 70 -5.56 -3.49 -1.75
N GLY A 71 -5.14 -3.93 -0.56
CA GLY A 71 -5.35 -5.30 -0.10
C GLY A 71 -6.83 -5.64 0.13
N PRO A 72 -7.20 -6.93 0.12
CA PRO A 72 -8.59 -7.36 0.28
C PRO A 72 -9.08 -7.34 1.74
N ASN A 73 -8.19 -7.28 2.72
CA ASN A 73 -8.52 -7.42 4.14
C ASN A 73 -8.78 -6.07 4.80
N HIS A 74 -8.91 -6.06 6.14
CA HIS A 74 -8.87 -4.80 6.87
C HIS A 74 -7.49 -4.15 6.75
N LEU A 75 -7.43 -2.81 6.72
CA LEU A 75 -6.15 -2.10 6.53
C LEU A 75 -5.11 -2.47 7.59
N TRP A 76 -5.55 -2.69 8.83
CA TRP A 76 -4.65 -3.07 9.92
C TRP A 76 -4.06 -4.47 9.71
N GLU A 77 -4.80 -5.41 9.12
CA GLU A 77 -4.31 -6.75 8.76
C GLU A 77 -3.33 -6.68 7.59
N ASP A 78 -3.66 -5.91 6.55
CA ASP A 78 -2.79 -5.73 5.38
C ASP A 78 -1.49 -4.97 5.73
N LEU A 79 -1.48 -4.21 6.82
CA LEU A 79 -0.29 -3.59 7.41
C LEU A 79 0.48 -4.50 8.39
N GLY A 80 -0.05 -5.67 8.71
CA GLY A 80 0.54 -6.59 9.68
C GLY A 80 0.44 -6.13 11.14
N LEU A 81 -0.51 -5.25 11.45
CA LEU A 81 -0.79 -4.78 12.81
C LEU A 81 -1.64 -5.80 13.57
N GLY A 82 -1.62 -5.74 14.91
CA GLY A 82 -2.35 -6.68 15.75
C GLY A 82 -3.81 -6.31 16.00
N SER A 83 -4.23 -5.08 15.67
CA SER A 83 -5.60 -4.60 15.85
C SER A 83 -5.87 -3.29 15.13
N ARG A 84 -7.15 -2.96 14.99
CA ARG A 84 -7.63 -1.64 14.58
C ARG A 84 -7.14 -0.52 15.51
N ASP A 85 -7.00 -0.78 16.81
CA ASP A 85 -6.54 0.24 17.76
C ASP A 85 -5.07 0.63 17.52
N GLN A 86 -4.23 -0.35 17.16
CA GLN A 86 -2.85 -0.05 16.75
C GLN A 86 -2.81 0.80 15.47
N LEU A 87 -3.68 0.52 14.50
CA LEU A 87 -3.81 1.36 13.32
C LEU A 87 -4.28 2.78 13.68
N ASN A 88 -5.26 2.91 14.58
CA ASN A 88 -5.72 4.21 15.05
C ASN A 88 -4.61 5.01 15.77
N ALA A 89 -3.79 4.34 16.58
CA ALA A 89 -2.63 4.96 17.24
C ALA A 89 -1.58 5.43 16.21
N LEU A 90 -1.25 4.58 15.23
CA LEU A 90 -0.33 4.93 14.13
C LEU A 90 -0.84 6.17 13.36
N MET A 91 -2.13 6.19 13.01
CA MET A 91 -2.74 7.32 12.32
C MET A 91 -2.80 8.57 13.19
N GLN A 92 -3.00 8.43 14.50
CA GLN A 92 -2.97 9.56 15.44
C GLN A 92 -1.58 10.19 15.53
N GLU A 93 -0.52 9.38 15.55
CA GLU A 93 0.86 9.84 15.70
C GLU A 93 1.42 10.45 14.40
N HIS A 94 1.20 9.79 13.26
CA HIS A 94 1.84 10.20 12.01
C HIS A 94 0.95 11.06 11.12
N PHE A 95 -0.38 10.95 11.24
CA PHE A 95 -1.35 11.64 10.38
C PHE A 95 -2.48 12.29 11.21
N THR A 96 -2.13 13.04 12.25
CA THR A 96 -3.05 13.60 13.25
C THR A 96 -4.19 14.40 12.63
N ALA A 97 -3.93 15.14 11.53
CA ALA A 97 -4.95 15.89 10.81
C ALA A 97 -6.05 14.97 10.24
N LEU A 98 -5.67 13.84 9.62
CA LEU A 98 -6.63 12.85 9.13
C LEU A 98 -7.36 12.16 10.28
N LYS A 99 -6.66 11.81 11.36
CA LYS A 99 -7.29 11.21 12.54
C LYS A 99 -8.33 12.13 13.18
N THR A 100 -8.02 13.42 13.28
CA THR A 100 -8.93 14.45 13.82
C THR A 100 -10.15 14.65 12.92
N ARG A 101 -10.00 14.47 11.59
CA ARG A 101 -11.14 14.50 10.65
C ARG A 101 -11.99 13.23 10.72
N ASN A 102 -11.40 12.07 10.99
CA ASN A 102 -12.11 10.79 11.14
C ASN A 102 -12.69 10.59 12.55
N VAL A 103 -13.45 11.58 13.07
CA VAL A 103 -13.98 11.61 14.45
C VAL A 103 -14.91 10.45 14.76
N GLN A 104 -15.76 10.08 13.79
CA GLN A 104 -16.73 8.99 13.93
C GLN A 104 -16.11 7.60 13.73
N ASN A 105 -14.78 7.52 13.58
CA ASN A 105 -14.05 6.27 13.43
C ASN A 105 -14.57 5.43 12.24
N MET A 106 -14.77 6.07 11.09
CA MET A 106 -15.05 5.37 9.82
C MET A 106 -13.90 4.41 9.50
N ARG A 107 -14.21 3.28 8.86
CA ARG A 107 -13.17 2.37 8.33
C ARG A 107 -12.18 3.15 7.46
N TRP A 108 -10.88 2.97 7.70
CA TRP A 108 -9.85 3.84 7.13
C TRP A 108 -9.85 3.87 5.61
N LYS A 109 -10.00 2.71 4.94
CA LYS A 109 -10.12 2.64 3.49
C LYS A 109 -11.30 3.51 3.00
N LYS A 110 -12.50 3.34 3.58
CA LYS A 110 -13.69 4.16 3.25
C LYS A 110 -13.46 5.65 3.49
N PHE A 111 -12.81 6.01 4.58
CA PHE A 111 -12.48 7.40 4.90
C PHE A 111 -11.52 8.03 3.88
N PHE A 112 -10.48 7.30 3.46
CA PHE A 112 -9.53 7.76 2.45
C PHE A 112 -10.22 8.02 1.11
N TYR A 113 -10.98 7.06 0.60
CA TYR A 113 -11.70 7.25 -0.67
C TYR A 113 -12.70 8.40 -0.59
N ARG A 114 -13.45 8.52 0.51
CA ARG A 114 -14.35 9.66 0.71
C ARG A 114 -13.59 10.98 0.66
N THR A 115 -12.41 11.06 1.28
CA THR A 115 -11.57 12.26 1.27
C THR A 115 -11.01 12.58 -0.11
N LEU A 116 -10.59 11.58 -0.88
CA LEU A 116 -10.16 11.77 -2.28
C LEU A 116 -11.32 12.27 -3.17
N CYS A 117 -12.52 11.72 -2.97
CA CYS A 117 -13.70 12.13 -3.74
C CYS A 117 -14.13 13.56 -3.42
N GLU A 118 -14.10 13.95 -2.15
CA GLU A 118 -14.34 15.34 -1.72
C GLU A 118 -13.36 16.31 -2.39
N ARG A 119 -12.08 15.92 -2.56
CA ARG A 119 -11.07 16.75 -3.23
C ARG A 119 -11.32 16.90 -4.73
N ALA A 120 -11.81 15.83 -5.35
CA ALA A 120 -12.14 15.83 -6.77
C ALA A 120 -13.50 16.50 -7.08
N ASP A 121 -14.20 17.00 -6.05
CA ASP A 121 -15.58 17.51 -6.15
C ASP A 121 -16.56 16.46 -6.74
N ILE A 122 -16.31 15.18 -6.43
CA ILE A 122 -17.11 14.04 -6.89
C ILE A 122 -18.01 13.54 -5.76
N LEU A 123 -19.31 13.49 -6.03
CA LEU A 123 -20.30 12.91 -5.11
C LEU A 123 -20.38 11.37 -5.28
N ILE A 124 -19.69 10.62 -4.41
CA ILE A 124 -19.78 9.14 -4.40
C ILE A 124 -20.87 8.61 -3.44
N CYS A 125 -21.36 9.43 -2.51
CA CYS A 125 -22.44 9.00 -1.62
C CYS A 125 -23.79 9.03 -2.35
N LYS A 126 -24.60 7.97 -2.19
CA LYS A 126 -25.97 7.91 -2.71
C LYS A 126 -26.93 8.92 -2.06
N SER A 127 -26.56 9.43 -0.88
CA SER A 127 -27.36 10.40 -0.13
C SER A 127 -26.57 11.69 0.07
N PRO A 128 -27.18 12.88 -0.10
CA PRO A 128 -26.55 14.14 0.28
C PRO A 128 -26.36 14.27 1.80
N HIS A 129 -27.08 13.45 2.59
CA HIS A 129 -26.98 13.41 4.04
C HIS A 129 -26.56 12.01 4.50
N CYS A 130 -25.35 11.89 5.06
CA CYS A 130 -24.85 10.60 5.56
C CYS A 130 -25.77 9.96 6.59
N GLU A 131 -26.50 10.74 7.39
CA GLU A 131 -27.42 10.24 8.42
C GLU A 131 -28.63 9.49 7.86
N GLN A 132 -29.01 9.78 6.61
CA GLN A 132 -30.12 9.14 5.91
C GLN A 132 -29.64 8.09 4.89
N CYS A 133 -28.32 7.84 4.82
CA CYS A 133 -27.77 6.84 3.93
C CYS A 133 -27.97 5.44 4.51
N GLU A 134 -28.72 4.59 3.80
CA GLU A 134 -28.95 3.19 4.21
C GLU A 134 -27.65 2.37 4.32
N ASP A 135 -26.62 2.74 3.56
CA ASP A 135 -25.30 2.11 3.59
C ASP A 135 -24.39 2.69 4.70
N LYS A 136 -24.85 3.70 5.48
CA LYS A 136 -24.06 4.31 6.57
C LYS A 136 -23.51 3.26 7.54
N PRO A 137 -24.26 2.26 8.03
CA PRO A 137 -23.71 1.26 8.97
C PRO A 137 -22.46 0.57 8.43
N LYS A 138 -22.45 0.22 7.13
CA LYS A 138 -21.30 -0.42 6.48
C LYS A 138 -20.05 0.45 6.47
N CYS A 139 -20.17 1.77 6.57
CA CYS A 139 -19.00 2.65 6.65
C CYS A 139 -18.35 2.64 8.05
N PHE A 140 -19.12 2.33 9.10
CA PHE A 140 -18.73 2.49 10.51
C PHE A 140 -18.79 1.19 11.33
N GLU A 141 -19.18 0.08 10.70
CA GLU A 141 -19.14 -1.25 11.34
C GLU A 141 -17.76 -1.50 11.98
N PRO A 142 -17.73 -2.07 13.20
CA PRO A 142 -16.50 -2.55 13.81
C PRO A 142 -15.83 -3.56 12.87
N GLU A 143 -14.52 -3.44 12.72
CA GLU A 143 -13.67 -4.40 11.99
C GLU A 143 -13.11 -5.45 12.93
#